data_AF-A0A3M1Y1T0-F1
#
_entry.id   AF-A0A3M1Y1T0-F1
#
_cell.length_a   1.000
_cell.length_b   1.000
_cell.length_c   1.000
_cell.angle_alpha   90.00
_cell.angle_beta   90.00
_cell.angle_gamma   90.00
#
_symmetry.space_group_name_H-M   'P 1'
#
loop_
_entity.id
_entity.type
_entity.pdbx_description
1 polymer ?
#
loop_
_entity_poly.entity_id
_entity_poly.type
_entity_poly.pdbx_seq_one_letter_code
_entity_poly.pdbx_strand_id
1 'polypeptide(L)'
;MVRKRIAVGKADSTFEKRRLGQARTRAEYGQALLKRLSRDLQATHGGGFSRSRLIYMRRLYLCFPKRATLSHKLSWSHYIELIKIDDELERGFYLQQTLRERWSIRELKRQKRTGLFQRLALSRDKAEVLRLAQEGQALEKPQDLLRDPYVFEFLGL
;
A
#
# COMPACT_ATOMS: atom_id res chain seq x y z
N MET A 1 21.78 50.60 -26.79
CA MET A 1 22.68 50.46 -25.62
C MET A 1 21.98 49.59 -24.58
N VAL A 2 22.12 48.26 -24.65
CA VAL A 2 22.96 47.34 -23.84
C VAL A 2 22.06 46.42 -22.99
N ARG A 3 22.25 45.12 -23.26
CA ARG A 3 21.52 43.93 -22.82
C ARG A 3 21.58 43.71 -21.31
N LYS A 4 20.43 43.49 -20.65
CA LYS A 4 20.36 42.92 -19.30
C LYS A 4 20.27 41.40 -19.43
N ARG A 5 21.38 40.70 -19.18
CA ARG A 5 21.49 39.24 -19.23
C ARG A 5 20.58 38.60 -18.18
N ILE A 6 19.75 37.67 -18.63
CA ILE A 6 19.03 36.70 -17.81
C ILE A 6 20.08 35.83 -17.10
N ALA A 7 20.16 35.94 -15.78
CA ALA A 7 20.94 35.05 -14.93
C ALA A 7 19.96 34.23 -14.08
N VAL A 8 19.22 33.31 -14.72
CA VAL A 8 18.41 32.29 -14.06
C VAL A 8 19.02 30.96 -14.49
N GLY A 9 19.71 30.26 -13.59
CA GLY A 9 20.29 28.96 -13.94
C GLY A 9 21.38 28.36 -13.05
N LYS A 10 21.83 29.03 -11.97
CA LYS A 10 22.81 28.44 -11.02
C LYS A 10 22.29 28.15 -9.61
N ALA A 11 21.12 28.69 -9.24
CA ALA A 11 20.53 28.52 -7.91
C ALA A 11 19.86 27.14 -7.69
N ASP A 12 19.35 26.49 -8.74
CA ASP A 12 18.69 25.18 -8.61
C ASP A 12 19.70 24.06 -8.26
N SER A 13 20.88 24.04 -8.88
CA SER A 13 21.84 22.96 -8.70
C SER A 13 22.42 22.84 -7.27
N THR A 14 22.52 23.93 -6.52
CA THR A 14 23.07 23.95 -5.15
C THR A 14 22.00 23.65 -4.10
N PHE A 15 20.76 24.11 -4.33
CA PHE A 15 19.62 23.79 -3.49
C PHE A 15 19.23 22.32 -3.59
N GLU A 16 19.21 21.78 -4.81
CA GLU A 16 18.91 20.37 -5.07
C GLU A 16 20.00 19.45 -4.52
N LYS A 17 21.29 19.83 -4.65
CA LYS A 17 22.41 19.12 -4.01
C LYS A 17 22.33 19.13 -2.48
N ARG A 18 21.95 20.26 -1.85
CA ARG A 18 21.73 20.33 -0.38
C ARG A 18 20.54 19.48 0.06
N ARG A 19 19.43 19.51 -0.68
CA ARG A 19 18.23 18.71 -0.41
C ARG A 19 18.50 17.21 -0.54
N LEU A 20 19.24 16.81 -1.57
CA LEU A 20 19.70 15.43 -1.77
C LEU A 20 20.69 15.00 -0.68
N GLY A 21 21.59 15.88 -0.25
CA GLY A 21 22.51 15.62 0.87
C GLY A 21 21.77 15.40 2.19
N GLN A 22 20.83 16.28 2.55
CA GLN A 22 20.01 16.11 3.76
C GLN A 22 19.11 14.86 3.70
N ALA A 23 18.57 14.53 2.53
CA ALA A 23 17.81 13.30 2.32
C ALA A 23 18.69 12.06 2.50
N ARG A 24 19.93 12.07 2.01
CA ARG A 24 20.92 10.98 2.19
C ARG A 24 21.27 10.78 3.66
N THR A 25 21.64 11.85 4.38
CA THR A 25 21.98 11.77 5.82
C THR A 25 20.80 11.27 6.67
N ARG A 26 19.56 11.72 6.37
CA ARG A 26 18.34 11.23 7.03
C ARG A 26 18.06 9.76 6.74
N ALA A 27 18.35 9.29 5.51
CA ALA A 27 18.20 7.90 5.14
C ALA A 27 19.22 7.00 5.86
N GLU A 28 20.49 7.40 5.92
CA GLU A 28 21.55 6.69 6.64
C GLU A 28 21.27 6.62 8.14
N TYR A 29 20.91 7.75 8.75
CA TYR A 29 20.49 7.83 10.14
C TYR A 29 19.28 6.91 10.42
N GLY A 30 18.27 6.95 9.55
CA GLY A 30 17.09 6.09 9.66
C GLY A 30 17.41 4.60 9.54
N GLN A 31 18.39 4.22 8.71
CA GLN A 31 18.82 2.82 8.58
C GLN A 31 19.56 2.33 9.84
N ALA A 32 20.43 3.16 10.40
CA ALA A 32 21.14 2.86 11.65
C ALA A 32 20.17 2.77 12.84
N LEU A 33 19.21 3.69 12.92
CA LEU A 33 18.17 3.71 13.96
C LEU A 33 17.32 2.44 13.93
N LEU A 34 16.80 2.04 12.77
CA LEU A 34 16.01 0.81 12.65
C LEU A 34 16.81 -0.44 13.00
N LYS A 35 18.12 -0.47 12.69
CA LYS A 35 19.00 -1.58 13.06
C LYS A 35 19.21 -1.66 14.57
N ARG A 36 19.35 -0.52 15.25
CA ARG A 36 19.44 -0.46 16.71
C ARG A 36 18.11 -0.88 17.36
N LEU A 37 17.00 -0.24 16.96
CA LEU A 37 15.66 -0.57 17.46
C LEU A 37 15.31 -2.05 17.28
N SER A 38 15.67 -2.64 16.14
CA SER A 38 15.45 -4.06 15.89
C SER A 38 16.17 -4.96 16.90
N ARG A 39 17.42 -4.63 17.26
CA ARG A 39 18.18 -5.39 18.28
C ARG A 39 17.59 -5.19 19.66
N ASP A 40 17.34 -3.94 20.03
CA ASP A 40 16.85 -3.58 21.37
C ASP A 40 15.48 -4.24 21.62
N LEU A 41 14.54 -4.12 20.68
CA LEU A 41 13.20 -4.73 20.79
C LEU A 41 13.22 -6.26 20.77
N GLN A 42 14.13 -6.89 19.99
CA GLN A 42 14.28 -8.33 20.02
C GLN A 42 14.81 -8.83 21.37
N ALA A 43 15.70 -8.06 22.01
CA ALA A 43 16.22 -8.40 23.33
C ALA A 43 15.14 -8.27 24.42
N THR A 44 14.23 -7.29 24.33
CA THR A 44 13.19 -7.06 25.34
C THR A 44 11.91 -7.88 25.14
N HIS A 45 11.48 -8.05 23.89
CA HIS A 45 10.17 -8.64 23.54
C HIS A 45 10.28 -9.95 22.74
N GLY A 46 11.49 -10.43 22.48
CA GLY A 46 11.74 -11.68 21.77
C GLY A 46 11.59 -11.59 20.24
N GLY A 47 11.33 -12.75 19.63
CA GLY A 47 11.24 -12.89 18.18
C GLY A 47 10.09 -12.07 17.58
N GLY A 48 10.34 -11.44 16.43
CA GLY A 48 9.32 -10.72 15.67
C GLY A 48 9.71 -9.30 15.27
N PHE A 49 10.61 -8.64 15.99
CA PHE A 49 11.01 -7.25 15.69
C PHE A 49 12.20 -7.17 14.73
N SER A 50 12.15 -7.87 13.60
CA SER A 50 13.18 -7.76 12.57
C SER A 50 13.17 -6.37 11.91
N ARG A 51 14.32 -5.93 11.41
CA ARG A 51 14.45 -4.66 10.67
C ARG A 51 13.37 -4.50 9.60
N SER A 52 13.12 -5.56 8.82
CA SER A 52 12.08 -5.57 7.77
C SER A 52 10.68 -5.39 8.34
N ARG A 53 10.37 -5.99 9.50
CA ARG A 53 9.06 -5.84 10.13
C ARG A 53 8.84 -4.43 10.66
N LEU A 54 9.87 -3.80 11.22
CA LEU A 54 9.81 -2.39 11.64
C LEU A 54 9.59 -1.46 10.45
N ILE A 55 10.19 -1.75 9.29
CA ILE A 55 9.91 -1.01 8.05
C ILE A 55 8.43 -1.14 7.67
N TYR A 56 7.86 -2.35 7.72
CA TYR A 56 6.45 -2.56 7.43
C TYR A 56 5.51 -1.89 8.46
N MET A 57 5.86 -1.92 9.75
CA MET A 57 5.13 -1.20 10.81
C MET A 57 5.12 0.31 10.55
N ARG A 58 6.27 0.88 10.18
CA ARG A 58 6.35 2.29 9.79
C ARG A 58 5.52 2.58 8.54
N ARG A 59 5.59 1.74 7.50
CA ARG A 59 4.78 1.91 6.28
C ARG A 59 3.29 1.84 6.59
N LEU A 60 2.88 0.90 7.44
CA LEU A 60 1.48 0.80 7.86
C LEU A 60 1.01 2.09 8.52
N TYR A 61 1.78 2.64 9.45
CA TYR A 61 1.44 3.91 10.10
C TYR A 61 1.27 5.05 9.09
N LEU A 62 2.13 5.13 8.07
CA LEU A 62 2.04 6.14 7.02
C LEU A 62 0.85 5.94 6.08
N CYS A 63 0.51 4.68 5.74
CA CYS A 63 -0.61 4.36 4.86
C CYS A 63 -1.97 4.45 5.56
N PHE A 64 -2.01 4.37 6.89
CA PHE A 64 -3.24 4.40 7.69
C PHE A 64 -3.20 5.46 8.81
N PRO A 65 -3.02 6.76 8.48
CA PRO A 65 -2.70 7.80 9.45
C PRO A 65 -3.83 8.15 10.44
N LYS A 66 -5.08 7.72 10.18
CA LYS A 66 -6.27 8.09 10.99
C LYS A 66 -7.08 6.89 11.51
N ARG A 67 -6.58 5.66 11.39
CA ARG A 67 -7.33 4.48 11.84
C ARG A 67 -6.84 4.05 13.23
N ALA A 68 -7.42 4.65 14.27
CA ALA A 68 -7.16 4.27 15.67
C ALA A 68 -7.45 2.77 15.93
N THR A 69 -8.34 2.17 15.14
CA THR A 69 -8.69 0.76 15.24
C THR A 69 -8.49 0.07 13.89
N LEU A 70 -7.45 -0.76 13.81
CA LEU A 70 -7.33 -1.74 12.74
C LEU A 70 -8.39 -2.82 12.95
N SER A 71 -8.98 -3.32 11.86
CA SER A 71 -9.96 -4.39 11.95
C SER A 71 -9.30 -5.66 12.49
N HIS A 72 -9.88 -6.25 13.55
CA HIS A 72 -9.48 -7.54 14.10
C HIS A 72 -9.69 -8.72 13.14
N LYS A 73 -10.43 -8.51 12.04
CA LYS A 73 -10.67 -9.52 11.01
C LYS A 73 -9.45 -9.77 10.12
N LEU A 74 -8.47 -8.84 10.11
CA LEU A 74 -7.31 -8.92 9.25
C LEU A 74 -6.05 -9.21 10.07
N SER A 75 -5.32 -10.24 9.63
CA SER A 75 -3.99 -10.53 10.20
C SER A 75 -2.93 -9.56 9.68
N TRP A 76 -1.79 -9.47 10.39
CA TRP A 76 -0.63 -8.67 9.99
C TRP A 76 -0.18 -8.91 8.54
N SER A 77 -0.26 -10.16 8.07
CA SER A 77 0.11 -10.51 6.70
C SER A 77 -0.81 -9.91 5.65
N HIS A 78 -2.11 -9.75 5.92
CA HIS A 78 -3.02 -9.03 5.03
C HIS A 78 -2.59 -7.57 4.90
N TYR A 79 -2.30 -6.94 6.04
CA TYR A 79 -1.82 -5.56 6.06
C TYR A 79 -0.51 -5.40 5.30
N ILE A 80 0.45 -6.33 5.44
CA ILE A 80 1.69 -6.32 4.65
C ILE A 80 1.38 -6.35 3.14
N GLU A 81 0.43 -7.18 2.70
CA GLU A 81 0.09 -7.23 1.28
C GLU A 81 -0.65 -5.98 0.79
N LEU A 82 -1.47 -5.35 1.64
CA LEU A 82 -2.18 -4.11 1.32
C LEU A 82 -1.25 -2.90 1.26
N ILE A 83 -0.28 -2.76 2.17
CA ILE A 83 0.68 -1.63 2.17
C ILE A 83 1.69 -1.67 1.03
N LYS A 84 1.79 -2.79 0.31
CA LYS A 84 2.58 -2.88 -0.94
C LYS A 84 1.87 -2.24 -2.13
N ILE A 85 0.58 -1.91 -1.99
CA ILE A 85 -0.18 -1.21 -3.01
C ILE A 85 0.05 0.29 -2.81
N ASP A 86 0.60 0.94 -3.83
CA ASP A 86 0.93 2.36 -3.82
C ASP A 86 -0.33 3.23 -4.00
N ASP A 87 -1.23 2.81 -4.88
CA ASP A 87 -2.51 3.48 -5.13
C ASP A 87 -3.45 3.34 -3.91
N GLU A 88 -3.94 4.47 -3.40
CA GLU A 88 -4.81 4.52 -2.24
C GLU A 88 -6.22 3.98 -2.53
N LEU A 89 -6.75 4.18 -3.73
CA LEU A 89 -8.05 3.67 -4.15
C LEU A 89 -8.02 2.16 -4.31
N GLU A 90 -6.99 1.64 -4.98
CA GLU A 90 -6.80 0.19 -5.12
C GLU A 90 -6.65 -0.47 -3.75
N ARG A 91 -5.82 0.13 -2.88
CA ARG A 91 -5.63 -0.35 -1.50
C ARG A 91 -6.93 -0.34 -0.70
N GLY A 92 -7.73 0.73 -0.85
CA GLY A 92 -9.04 0.85 -0.22
C GLY A 92 -10.00 -0.25 -0.68
N PHE A 93 -10.10 -0.46 -1.99
CA PHE A 93 -10.93 -1.50 -2.58
C PHE A 93 -10.58 -2.90 -2.03
N TYR A 94 -9.30 -3.29 -2.12
CA TYR A 94 -8.88 -4.60 -1.63
C TYR A 94 -9.04 -4.75 -0.12
N LEU A 95 -8.86 -3.68 0.66
CA LEU A 95 -9.12 -3.70 2.10
C LEU A 95 -10.59 -4.01 2.39
N GLN A 96 -11.51 -3.31 1.74
CA GLN A 96 -12.95 -3.47 1.96
C GLN A 96 -13.44 -4.83 1.46
N GLN A 97 -12.96 -5.27 0.29
CA GLN A 97 -13.33 -6.58 -0.25
C GLN A 97 -12.86 -7.72 0.64
N THR A 98 -11.62 -7.64 1.14
CA THR A 98 -11.09 -8.63 2.10
C THR A 98 -11.91 -8.65 3.39
N LEU A 99 -12.37 -7.49 3.89
CA LEU A 99 -13.20 -7.41 5.09
C LEU A 99 -14.61 -7.96 4.89
N ARG A 100 -15.16 -7.78 3.69
CA ARG A 100 -16.53 -8.17 3.32
C ARG A 100 -16.61 -9.66 3.02
N GLU A 101 -15.76 -10.16 2.13
CA GLU A 101 -15.75 -11.55 1.68
C GLU A 101 -14.88 -12.46 2.55
N ARG A 102 -14.18 -11.90 3.55
CA ARG A 102 -13.29 -12.65 4.47
C ARG A 102 -12.20 -13.44 3.75
N TRP A 103 -11.64 -12.87 2.68
CA TRP A 103 -10.56 -13.51 1.94
C TRP A 103 -9.38 -13.85 2.84
N SER A 104 -8.85 -15.04 2.64
CA SER A 104 -7.53 -15.43 3.13
C SER A 104 -6.43 -14.64 2.40
N ILE A 105 -5.23 -14.66 2.98
CA ILE A 105 -4.05 -14.00 2.39
C ILE A 105 -3.77 -14.54 0.97
N ARG A 106 -4.04 -15.83 0.73
CA ARG A 106 -3.82 -16.48 -0.57
C ARG A 106 -4.79 -15.94 -1.61
N GLU A 107 -6.06 -15.82 -1.25
CA GLU A 107 -7.10 -15.26 -2.12
C GLU A 107 -6.85 -13.78 -2.40
N LEU A 108 -6.51 -12.98 -1.38
CA LEU A 108 -6.12 -11.58 -1.57
C LEU A 108 -4.97 -11.45 -2.58
N LYS A 109 -3.92 -12.25 -2.44
CA LYS A 109 -2.79 -12.25 -3.39
C LYS A 109 -3.23 -12.64 -4.80
N ARG A 110 -4.12 -13.63 -4.93
CA ARG A 110 -4.66 -14.07 -6.21
C ARG A 110 -5.50 -12.98 -6.87
N GLN A 111 -6.43 -12.37 -6.14
CA GLN A 111 -7.32 -11.31 -6.66
C GLN A 111 -6.56 -10.03 -7.03
N LYS A 112 -5.44 -9.76 -6.36
CA LYS A 112 -4.47 -8.75 -6.78
C LYS A 112 -3.77 -9.15 -8.08
N ARG A 113 -3.28 -10.39 -8.19
CA ARG A 113 -2.60 -10.89 -9.38
C ARG A 113 -3.49 -10.87 -10.62
N THR A 114 -4.79 -11.13 -10.47
CA THR A 114 -5.78 -11.07 -11.56
C THR A 114 -6.22 -9.65 -11.90
N GLY A 115 -5.73 -8.63 -11.17
CA GLY A 115 -6.07 -7.24 -11.42
C GLY A 115 -7.56 -6.94 -11.29
N LEU A 116 -8.25 -7.53 -10.31
CA LEU A 116 -9.69 -7.35 -10.12
C LEU A 116 -10.09 -5.86 -10.06
N PHE A 117 -9.35 -5.05 -9.32
CA PHE A 117 -9.63 -3.62 -9.22
C PHE A 117 -9.54 -2.92 -10.59
N GLN A 118 -8.48 -3.18 -11.33
CA GLN A 118 -8.23 -2.57 -12.64
C GLN A 118 -9.32 -2.98 -13.64
N ARG A 119 -9.72 -4.26 -13.64
CA ARG A 119 -10.81 -4.75 -14.50
C ARG A 119 -12.15 -4.07 -14.21
N LEU A 120 -12.46 -3.85 -12.93
CA LEU A 120 -13.67 -3.15 -12.52
C LEU A 120 -13.60 -1.64 -12.81
N ALA A 121 -12.43 -1.04 -12.64
CA ALA A 121 -12.20 0.39 -12.88
C ALA A 121 -12.26 0.75 -14.38
N LEU A 122 -11.82 -0.13 -15.27
CA LEU A 122 -11.85 0.10 -16.72
C LEU A 122 -13.28 0.19 -17.31
N SER A 123 -14.26 -0.42 -16.65
CA SER A 123 -15.64 -0.53 -17.14
C SER A 123 -16.63 0.39 -16.41
N ARG A 124 -16.16 1.26 -15.50
CA ARG A 124 -17.03 2.03 -14.60
C ARG A 124 -16.62 3.51 -14.53
N ASP A 125 -17.60 4.35 -14.19
CA ASP A 125 -17.38 5.78 -13.98
C ASP A 125 -16.53 6.08 -12.74
N LYS A 126 -15.86 7.23 -12.74
CA LYS A 126 -14.98 7.69 -11.65
C LYS A 126 -15.68 7.70 -10.28
N ALA A 127 -16.94 8.11 -10.22
CA ALA A 127 -17.73 8.13 -8.99
C ALA A 127 -17.97 6.71 -8.44
N GLU A 128 -18.19 5.76 -9.34
CA GLU A 128 -18.43 4.36 -9.00
C GLU A 128 -17.13 3.66 -8.54
N VAL A 129 -15.98 4.00 -9.13
CA VAL A 129 -14.66 3.52 -8.67
C VAL A 129 -14.35 4.03 -7.26
N LEU A 130 -14.69 5.29 -6.97
CA LEU A 130 -14.55 5.85 -5.62
C LEU A 130 -15.44 5.12 -4.60
N ARG A 131 -16.69 4.79 -4.97
CA ARG A 131 -17.59 4.00 -4.13
C ARG A 131 -17.03 2.61 -3.84
N LEU A 132 -16.56 1.92 -4.88
CA LEU A 132 -15.94 0.60 -4.75
C LEU A 132 -14.72 0.63 -3.81
N ALA A 133 -13.91 1.69 -3.88
CA ALA A 133 -12.75 1.84 -2.98
C ALA A 133 -13.15 2.03 -1.50
N GLN A 134 -14.34 2.56 -1.22
CA GLN A 134 -14.82 2.82 0.14
C GLN A 134 -15.67 1.70 0.72
N GLU A 135 -16.47 1.02 -0.11
CA GLU A 135 -17.52 0.08 0.32
C GLU A 135 -17.27 -1.37 -0.13
N GLY A 136 -16.34 -1.58 -1.06
CA GLY A 136 -16.16 -2.83 -1.78
C GLY A 136 -17.26 -3.08 -2.81
N GLN A 137 -17.14 -4.18 -3.55
CA GLN A 137 -18.18 -4.67 -4.45
C GLN A 137 -19.18 -5.53 -3.68
N ALA A 138 -20.47 -5.22 -3.80
CA ALA A 138 -21.54 -6.11 -3.40
C ALA A 138 -21.79 -7.16 -4.49
N LEU A 139 -21.74 -8.44 -4.13
CA LEU A 139 -22.23 -9.53 -4.98
C LEU A 139 -23.76 -9.53 -4.87
N GLU A 140 -24.43 -8.75 -5.72
CA GLU A 140 -25.90 -8.69 -5.73
C GLU A 140 -26.51 -9.62 -6.79
N LYS A 141 -25.74 -10.00 -7.82
CA LYS A 141 -26.26 -10.78 -8.94
C LYS A 141 -25.58 -12.15 -9.04
N PRO A 142 -26.33 -13.21 -9.42
CA PRO A 142 -25.75 -14.54 -9.69
C PRO A 142 -24.65 -14.51 -10.76
N GLN A 143 -24.68 -13.53 -11.65
CA GLN A 143 -23.67 -13.32 -12.69
C GLN A 143 -22.32 -12.84 -12.14
N ASP A 144 -22.29 -12.23 -10.95
CA ASP A 144 -21.05 -11.81 -10.29
C ASP A 144 -20.32 -13.01 -9.67
N LEU A 145 -21.03 -14.07 -9.27
CA LEU A 145 -20.44 -15.35 -8.87
C LEU A 145 -19.70 -16.01 -10.04
N LEU A 146 -20.25 -15.92 -11.25
CA LEU A 146 -19.63 -16.44 -12.47
C LEU A 146 -18.40 -15.62 -12.92
N ARG A 147 -18.21 -14.40 -12.40
CA ARG A 147 -17.00 -13.60 -12.66
C ARG A 147 -15.88 -13.89 -11.68
N ASP A 148 -16.14 -14.61 -10.59
CA ASP A 148 -15.08 -15.16 -9.78
C ASP A 148 -14.39 -16.26 -10.60
N PRO A 149 -13.13 -16.07 -11.03
CA PRO A 149 -12.40 -17.10 -11.77
C PRO A 149 -12.25 -18.40 -10.97
N TYR A 150 -12.60 -18.39 -9.69
CA TYR A 150 -12.57 -19.55 -8.80
C TYR A 150 -13.73 -20.55 -9.01
N VAL A 151 -14.91 -20.11 -9.46
CA VAL A 151 -16.02 -21.06 -9.74
C VAL A 151 -15.61 -22.05 -10.82
N PHE A 152 -14.86 -21.60 -11.83
CA PHE A 152 -14.39 -22.45 -12.91
C PHE A 152 -13.19 -23.32 -12.51
N GLU A 153 -12.22 -22.80 -11.75
CA GLU A 153 -11.07 -23.60 -11.27
C GLU A 153 -11.48 -24.73 -10.31
N PHE A 154 -12.52 -24.53 -9.49
CA PHE A 154 -13.03 -25.58 -8.60
C PHE A 154 -13.83 -26.65 -9.35
N LEU A 155 -14.49 -26.28 -10.46
CA LEU A 155 -15.25 -27.21 -11.30
C LEU A 155 -14.38 -27.95 -12.33
N GLY A 156 -13.08 -27.65 -12.41
CA GLY A 156 -12.14 -28.35 -13.30
C GLY A 156 -12.40 -28.14 -14.79
N LEU A 157 -13.03 -27.01 -15.16
CA LEU A 157 -13.25 -26.60 -16.56
C LEU A 157 -12.20 -25.59 -17.03
#